data_AF-A0A950M4N8-F1
#
_entry.id   AF-A0A950M4N8-F1
#
_cell.length_a   1.000
_cell.length_b   1.000
_cell.length_c   1.000
_cell.angle_alpha   90.00
_cell.angle_beta   90.00
_cell.angle_gamma   90.00
#
_symmetry.space_group_name_H-M   'P 1'
#
loop_
_entity.id
_entity.type
_entity.pdbx_description
1 polymer ?
#
loop_
_entity_poly.entity_id
_entity_poly.type
_entity_poly.pdbx_seq_one_letter_code
_entity_poly.pdbx_strand_id
1 'polypeptide(L)'
;MINGKAQLIVVPSEEEDAAITAAALSDPDAQPLTDEELDEFTPVRRRGRPAKEVPKIRTTIRLDIEVLDSFKSMGDGWQTKINNVLLEYLVDNKLVMHRFKAVIADYECLVLAKDSIQAKDKMKQHLRETGRSARGRIVVDLAFGASKDLPLIP
;
A
#
# COMPACT_ATOMS: atom_id res chain seq x y z
N MET A 1 24.08 8.08 13.07
CA MET A 1 23.50 9.27 13.74
C MET A 1 22.60 9.97 12.72
N ILE A 2 21.31 10.09 13.01
CA ILE A 2 20.29 10.55 12.06
C ILE A 2 20.34 12.08 12.04
N ASN A 3 20.75 12.67 10.92
CA ASN A 3 20.88 14.12 10.78
C ASN A 3 19.52 14.71 10.36
N GLY A 4 18.58 14.79 11.31
CA GLY A 4 17.30 15.45 11.11
C GLY A 4 17.41 16.93 11.45
N LYS A 5 17.59 17.80 10.46
CA LYS A 5 17.36 19.25 10.66
C LYS A 5 15.89 19.43 11.04
N ALA A 6 15.62 19.78 12.30
CA ALA A 6 14.31 20.30 12.67
C ALA A 6 14.10 21.58 11.85
N GLN A 7 13.04 21.63 11.03
CA GLN A 7 12.64 22.89 10.42
C GLN A 7 12.20 23.82 11.55
N LEU A 8 12.93 24.92 11.75
CA LEU A 8 12.44 26.01 12.59
C LEU A 8 11.20 26.58 11.91
N ILE A 9 10.05 26.45 12.55
CA ILE A 9 8.84 27.18 12.17
C ILE A 9 8.99 28.55 12.81
N VAL A 10 9.20 29.58 11.98
CA VAL A 10 9.20 30.98 12.42
C VAL A 10 7.74 31.42 12.44
N VAL A 11 7.21 31.65 13.63
CA VAL A 11 5.88 32.24 13.83
C VAL A 11 6.06 33.76 13.74
N PRO A 12 5.22 34.49 12.97
CA PRO A 12 5.33 35.94 12.91
C PRO A 12 5.10 36.58 14.30
N SER A 13 5.70 37.74 14.51
CA SER A 13 5.41 38.58 15.67
C SER A 13 4.05 39.27 15.53
N GLU A 14 3.49 39.78 16.64
CA GLU A 14 2.19 40.48 16.62
C GLU A 14 2.17 41.67 15.65
N GLU A 15 3.29 42.40 15.53
CA GLU A 15 3.43 43.53 14.60
C GLU A 15 3.42 43.05 13.13
N GLU A 16 4.08 41.93 12.85
CA GLU A 16 4.11 41.33 11.52
C GLU A 16 2.75 40.72 11.14
N ASP A 17 2.08 40.04 12.07
CA ASP A 17 0.72 39.51 11.88
C ASP A 17 -0.29 40.61 11.61
N ALA A 18 -0.19 41.75 12.33
CA ALA A 18 -1.05 42.91 12.08
C ALA A 18 -0.80 43.50 10.67
N ALA A 19 0.47 43.60 10.25
CA ALA A 19 0.82 44.07 8.91
C ALA A 19 0.33 43.13 7.80
N ILE A 20 0.45 41.81 8.00
CA ILE A 20 -0.06 40.78 7.08
C ILE A 20 -1.59 40.86 6.97
N THR A 21 -2.27 41.02 8.12
CA THR A 21 -3.74 41.11 8.17
C THR A 21 -4.24 42.38 7.49
N ALA A 22 -3.61 43.52 7.75
CA ALA A 22 -3.96 44.78 7.10
C ALA A 22 -3.74 44.74 5.58
N ALA A 23 -2.66 44.10 5.12
CA ALA A 23 -2.39 43.90 3.70
C ALA A 23 -3.47 43.02 3.05
N ALA A 24 -3.85 41.91 3.69
CA ALA A 24 -4.90 41.01 3.18
C ALA A 24 -6.27 41.69 3.11
N LEU A 25 -6.65 42.51 4.10
CA LEU A 25 -7.90 43.25 4.09
C LEU A 25 -7.95 44.35 3.01
N SER A 26 -6.79 44.88 2.62
CA SER A 26 -6.70 45.89 1.56
C SER A 26 -6.82 45.32 0.15
N ASP A 27 -6.66 44.00 -0.02
CA ASP A 27 -6.73 43.30 -1.30
C ASP A 27 -8.14 42.72 -1.53
N PRO A 28 -8.94 43.25 -2.47
CA PRO A 28 -10.29 42.75 -2.76
C PRO A 28 -10.34 41.29 -3.24
N ASP A 29 -9.26 40.77 -3.82
CA ASP A 29 -9.21 39.40 -4.38
C ASP A 29 -8.63 38.37 -3.39
N ALA A 30 -8.09 38.82 -2.25
CA ALA A 30 -7.39 37.98 -1.27
C ALA A 30 -7.81 38.25 0.18
N GLN A 31 -9.06 38.64 0.39
CA GLN A 31 -9.58 38.89 1.74
C GLN A 31 -9.54 37.60 2.59
N PRO A 32 -9.17 37.70 3.88
CA PRO A 32 -9.21 36.56 4.79
C PRO A 32 -10.66 36.14 5.04
N LEU A 33 -10.89 34.83 5.16
CA LEU A 33 -12.19 34.30 5.56
C LEU A 33 -12.52 34.73 6.99
N THR A 34 -13.79 35.02 7.24
CA THR A 34 -14.28 35.20 8.61
C THR A 34 -14.33 33.86 9.35
N ASP A 35 -14.34 33.90 10.68
CA ASP A 35 -14.42 32.69 11.51
C ASP A 35 -15.68 31.87 11.21
N GLU A 36 -16.79 32.54 10.89
CA GLU A 36 -18.07 31.91 10.54
C GLU A 36 -18.00 31.20 9.18
N GLU A 37 -17.43 31.86 8.17
CA GLU A 37 -17.20 31.27 6.84
C GLU A 37 -16.19 30.12 6.87
N LEU A 38 -15.20 30.21 7.77
CA LEU A 38 -14.19 29.17 7.97
C LEU A 38 -14.77 27.92 8.62
N ASP A 39 -15.69 28.08 9.59
CA ASP A 39 -16.39 26.95 10.25
C ASP A 39 -17.37 26.25 9.30
N GLU A 40 -18.02 27.01 8.40
CA GLU A 40 -18.85 26.44 7.34
C GLU A 40 -18.02 25.69 6.28
N PHE A 41 -16.74 26.03 6.14
CA PHE A 41 -15.81 25.40 5.20
C PHE A 41 -15.47 23.97 5.63
N THR A 42 -16.37 23.04 5.33
CA THR A 42 -16.16 21.61 5.58
C THR A 42 -14.99 21.13 4.72
N PRO A 43 -13.85 20.71 5.30
CA PRO A 43 -12.75 20.20 4.50
C PRO A 43 -13.24 18.93 3.80
N VAL A 44 -13.23 18.93 2.47
CA VAL A 44 -13.48 17.74 1.67
C VAL A 44 -12.48 16.69 2.13
N ARG A 45 -12.93 15.75 2.96
CA ARG A 45 -12.12 14.68 3.51
C ARG A 45 -11.61 13.83 2.35
N ARG A 46 -10.38 14.13 1.93
CA ARG A 46 -9.26 13.25 1.53
C ARG A 46 -8.36 14.04 0.58
N ARG A 47 -7.52 14.91 1.15
CA ARG A 47 -6.35 15.43 0.44
C ARG A 47 -5.35 14.29 0.27
N GLY A 48 -5.52 13.49 -0.77
CA GLY A 48 -4.66 12.37 -1.11
C GLY A 48 -5.08 11.67 -2.40
N ARG A 49 -4.09 11.15 -3.13
CA ARG A 49 -4.31 10.25 -4.28
C ARG A 49 -5.24 9.11 -3.84
N PRO A 50 -6.25 8.72 -4.65
CA PRO A 50 -7.09 7.58 -4.32
C PRO A 50 -6.23 6.36 -4.00
N ALA A 51 -6.60 5.67 -2.91
CA ALA A 51 -5.89 4.47 -2.48
C ALA A 51 -5.92 3.43 -3.61
N LYS A 52 -4.77 2.87 -3.97
CA LYS A 52 -4.71 1.76 -4.92
C LYS A 52 -5.41 0.55 -4.33
N GLU A 53 -6.26 -0.11 -5.12
CA GLU A 53 -6.95 -1.36 -4.72
C GLU A 53 -5.97 -2.45 -4.29
N VAL A 54 -4.81 -2.53 -4.97
CA VAL A 54 -3.73 -3.46 -4.62
C VAL A 54 -2.44 -2.65 -4.41
N PRO A 55 -2.12 -2.26 -3.17
CA PRO A 55 -0.88 -1.54 -2.89
C PRO A 55 0.32 -2.48 -2.95
N LYS A 56 1.46 -1.96 -3.43
CA LYS A 56 2.75 -2.65 -3.29
C LYS A 56 3.07 -2.83 -1.80
N ILE A 57 3.54 -4.01 -1.43
CA ILE A 57 3.96 -4.30 -0.05
C ILE A 57 5.41 -3.83 0.11
N ARG A 58 5.66 -2.95 1.08
CA ARG A 58 7.02 -2.54 1.43
C ARG A 58 7.69 -3.66 2.19
N THR A 59 8.73 -4.24 1.63
CA THR A 59 9.52 -5.30 2.26
C THR A 59 10.99 -4.90 2.25
N THR A 60 11.70 -5.19 3.35
CA THR A 60 13.15 -5.01 3.45
C THR A 60 13.83 -6.31 3.04
N ILE A 61 14.63 -6.27 1.96
CA ILE A 61 15.47 -7.39 1.51
C ILE A 61 16.92 -6.92 1.43
N ARG A 62 17.87 -7.84 1.60
CA ARG A 62 19.28 -7.58 1.33
C ARG A 62 19.57 -8.00 -0.11
N LEU A 63 20.30 -7.14 -0.82
CA LEU A 63 20.74 -7.36 -2.19
C LEU A 63 22.26 -7.15 -2.23
N ASP A 64 22.93 -7.83 -3.14
CA ASP A 64 24.36 -7.63 -3.37
C ASP A 64 24.64 -6.20 -3.81
N ILE A 65 25.81 -5.69 -3.41
CA ILE A 65 26.21 -4.31 -3.68
C ILE A 65 26.29 -4.03 -5.19
N GLU A 66 26.83 -4.97 -5.96
CA GLU A 66 26.97 -4.85 -7.43
C GLU A 66 25.60 -4.71 -8.12
N VAL A 67 24.61 -5.48 -7.66
CA VAL A 67 23.23 -5.40 -8.17
C VAL A 67 22.64 -4.03 -7.83
N LEU A 68 22.78 -3.60 -6.57
CA LEU A 68 22.21 -2.35 -6.11
C LEU A 68 22.82 -1.14 -6.83
N ASP A 69 24.14 -1.10 -6.97
CA ASP A 69 24.86 0.00 -7.62
C ASP A 69 24.56 0.05 -9.12
N SER A 70 24.50 -1.11 -9.78
CA SER A 70 24.08 -1.21 -11.19
C SER A 70 22.70 -0.61 -11.40
N PHE A 71 21.69 -1.01 -10.61
CA PHE A 71 20.34 -0.45 -10.75
C PHE A 71 20.28 1.04 -10.41
N LYS A 72 20.97 1.48 -9.34
CA LYS A 72 21.00 2.91 -8.97
C LYS A 72 21.65 3.78 -10.04
N SER A 73 22.68 3.28 -10.73
CA SER A 73 23.31 4.00 -11.85
C SER A 73 22.36 4.25 -13.03
N MET A 74 21.26 3.48 -13.14
CA MET A 74 20.24 3.67 -14.16
C MET A 74 19.29 4.85 -13.88
N GLY A 75 19.56 5.64 -12.83
CA GLY A 75 18.84 6.85 -12.48
C GLY A 75 17.50 6.62 -11.77
N ASP A 76 16.59 7.57 -11.93
CA ASP A 76 15.29 7.56 -11.27
C ASP A 76 14.47 6.32 -11.63
N GLY A 77 13.69 5.84 -10.65
CA GLY A 77 12.84 4.67 -10.82
C GLY A 77 13.58 3.34 -10.81
N TRP A 78 14.85 3.28 -10.38
CA TRP A 78 15.62 2.03 -10.25
C TRP A 78 14.90 0.96 -9.40
N GLN A 79 14.14 1.35 -8.37
CA GLN A 79 13.32 0.44 -7.58
C GLN A 79 12.18 -0.20 -8.39
N THR A 80 11.61 0.53 -9.34
CA THR A 80 10.62 -0.02 -10.27
C THR A 80 11.29 -0.96 -11.25
N LYS A 81 12.48 -0.62 -11.76
CA LYS A 81 13.25 -1.46 -12.68
C LYS A 81 13.61 -2.81 -12.06
N ILE A 82 14.17 -2.82 -10.84
CA ILE A 82 14.51 -4.08 -10.15
C ILE A 82 13.27 -4.93 -9.87
N ASN A 83 12.14 -4.31 -9.48
CA ASN A 83 10.89 -5.03 -9.32
C ASN A 83 10.41 -5.67 -10.63
N ASN A 84 10.56 -5.00 -11.76
CA ASN A 84 10.16 -5.54 -13.06
C ASN A 84 11.03 -6.73 -13.47
N VAL A 85 12.35 -6.66 -13.25
CA VAL A 85 13.27 -7.78 -13.52
C VAL A 85 12.92 -9.01 -12.67
N LEU A 86 12.61 -8.80 -11.38
CA LEU A 86 12.15 -9.89 -10.51
C LEU A 86 10.84 -10.50 -11.00
N LEU A 87 9.91 -9.67 -11.48
CA LEU A 87 8.63 -10.15 -12.02
C LEU A 87 8.81 -10.92 -13.32
N GLU A 88 9.62 -10.40 -14.24
CA GLU A 88 9.95 -11.03 -15.53
C GLU A 88 10.59 -12.40 -15.30
N TYR A 89 11.57 -12.50 -14.41
CA TYR A 89 12.16 -13.77 -14.01
C TYR A 89 11.10 -14.78 -13.53
N LEU A 90 10.13 -14.35 -12.72
CA LEU A 90 9.06 -15.25 -12.25
C LEU A 90 8.12 -15.69 -13.39
N VAL A 91 7.82 -14.80 -14.34
CA VAL A 91 6.96 -15.10 -15.49
C VAL A 91 7.65 -16.09 -16.43
N ASP A 92 8.89 -15.81 -16.81
CA ASP A 92 9.67 -16.63 -17.74
C ASP A 92 9.87 -18.05 -17.21
N ASN A 93 10.11 -18.17 -15.90
CA ASN A 93 10.29 -19.46 -15.23
C ASN A 93 8.96 -20.12 -14.84
N LYS A 94 7.79 -19.52 -15.13
CA LYS A 94 6.46 -20.02 -14.75
C LYS A 94 6.37 -20.30 -13.24
N LEU A 95 6.97 -19.41 -12.45
CA LEU A 95 7.02 -19.43 -10.99
C LEU A 95 6.07 -18.41 -10.35
N VAL A 96 5.30 -17.66 -11.15
CA VAL A 96 4.27 -16.76 -10.63
C VAL A 96 3.27 -17.58 -9.81
N MET A 97 3.15 -17.21 -8.54
CA MET A 97 2.14 -17.74 -7.63
C MET A 97 1.09 -16.66 -7.40
N HIS A 98 -0.17 -17.04 -7.52
CA HIS A 98 -1.31 -16.19 -7.21
C HIS A 98 -1.82 -16.49 -5.81
N ARG A 99 -2.33 -15.47 -5.14
CA ARG A 99 -3.05 -15.61 -3.88
C ARG A 99 -4.51 -15.92 -4.19
N PHE A 100 -4.98 -17.07 -3.74
CA PHE A 100 -6.38 -17.44 -3.80
C PHE A 100 -7.00 -17.38 -2.41
N LYS A 101 -8.18 -16.78 -2.29
CA LYS A 101 -8.99 -16.85 -1.08
C LYS A 101 -9.76 -18.17 -1.13
N ALA A 102 -9.51 -19.05 -0.17
CA ALA A 102 -10.28 -20.26 0.02
C ALA A 102 -11.27 -20.07 1.18
N VAL A 103 -12.54 -20.34 0.94
CA VAL A 103 -13.63 -20.25 1.93
C VAL A 103 -14.24 -21.62 2.12
N ILE A 104 -14.33 -22.05 3.38
CA ILE A 104 -14.92 -23.33 3.79
C ILE A 104 -15.73 -23.11 5.06
N ALA A 105 -17.07 -23.17 4.94
CA ALA A 105 -17.98 -22.93 6.06
C ALA A 105 -17.59 -21.64 6.81
N ASP A 106 -17.00 -21.78 8.01
CA ASP A 106 -16.62 -20.67 8.89
C ASP A 106 -15.12 -20.31 8.83
N TYR A 107 -14.37 -20.88 7.89
CA TYR A 107 -12.92 -20.69 7.76
C TYR A 107 -12.55 -20.04 6.43
N GLU A 108 -11.82 -18.94 6.51
CA GLU A 108 -11.23 -18.26 5.36
C GLU A 108 -9.71 -18.30 5.48
N CYS A 109 -9.03 -18.64 4.39
CA CYS A 109 -7.57 -18.58 4.31
C CYS A 109 -7.11 -18.13 2.92
N LEU A 110 -5.84 -17.75 2.83
CA LEU A 110 -5.16 -17.52 1.57
C LEU A 110 -4.33 -18.74 1.20
N VAL A 111 -4.38 -19.15 -0.06
CA VAL A 111 -3.57 -20.24 -0.62
C VAL A 111 -2.69 -19.68 -1.73
N LEU A 112 -1.38 -19.92 -1.66
CA LEU A 112 -0.46 -19.65 -2.77
C LEU A 112 -0.48 -20.84 -3.74
N ALA A 113 -0.86 -20.57 -4.99
CA ALA A 113 -0.84 -21.57 -6.04
C ALA A 113 -0.62 -20.95 -7.41
N LYS A 114 -0.17 -21.75 -8.37
CA LYS A 114 -0.11 -21.35 -9.78
C LYS A 114 -1.51 -21.18 -10.36
N ASP A 115 -2.40 -22.13 -10.06
CA ASP A 115 -3.74 -22.19 -10.61
C ASP A 115 -4.79 -22.54 -9.54
N SER A 116 -6.06 -22.29 -9.85
CA SER A 116 -7.19 -22.58 -8.96
C SER A 116 -7.36 -24.07 -8.64
N ILE A 117 -6.92 -24.95 -9.54
CA ILE A 117 -6.91 -26.41 -9.34
C ILE A 117 -5.91 -26.77 -8.25
N GLN A 118 -4.67 -26.28 -8.37
CA GLN A 118 -3.62 -26.51 -7.38
C GLN A 118 -4.00 -25.90 -6.02
N ALA A 119 -4.64 -24.72 -6.00
CA ALA A 119 -5.16 -24.12 -4.77
C ALA A 119 -6.21 -25.01 -4.08
N LYS A 120 -7.16 -25.58 -4.84
CA LYS A 120 -8.15 -26.53 -4.30
C LYS A 120 -7.50 -27.79 -3.74
N ASP A 121 -6.51 -28.34 -4.44
CA ASP A 121 -5.86 -29.58 -4.00
C ASP A 121 -4.98 -29.36 -2.77
N LYS A 122 -4.22 -28.26 -2.71
CA LYS A 122 -3.52 -27.83 -1.49
C LYS A 122 -4.47 -27.65 -0.31
N MET A 123 -5.63 -27.02 -0.55
CA MET A 123 -6.63 -26.82 0.50
C MET A 123 -7.21 -28.15 1.00
N LYS A 124 -7.53 -29.09 0.10
CA LYS A 124 -7.97 -30.44 0.49
C LYS A 124 -6.92 -31.16 1.32
N GLN A 125 -5.65 -31.06 0.94
CA GLN A 125 -4.55 -31.67 1.68
C GLN A 125 -4.44 -31.07 3.09
N HIS A 126 -4.46 -29.74 3.20
CA HIS A 126 -4.44 -29.05 4.49
C HIS A 126 -5.60 -29.46 5.41
N LEU A 127 -6.82 -29.66 4.86
CA LEU A 127 -7.97 -30.15 5.63
C LEU A 127 -7.78 -31.58 6.16
N ARG A 128 -7.16 -32.46 5.35
CA ARG A 128 -6.83 -33.82 5.79
C ARG A 128 -5.83 -33.81 6.95
N GLU A 129 -4.80 -32.96 6.86
CA GLU A 129 -3.76 -32.82 7.88
C GLU A 129 -4.29 -32.20 9.19
N THR A 130 -5.20 -31.23 9.10
CA THR A 130 -5.81 -30.57 10.26
C THR A 130 -7.01 -31.33 10.84
N GLY A 131 -7.40 -32.48 10.26
CA GLY A 131 -8.53 -33.29 10.70
C GLY A 131 -9.90 -32.60 10.56
N ARG A 132 -9.98 -31.48 9.83
CA ARG A 132 -11.23 -30.76 9.59
C ARG A 132 -12.01 -31.43 8.47
N SER A 133 -13.28 -31.72 8.74
CA SER A 133 -14.15 -32.39 7.75
C SER A 133 -14.40 -31.47 6.55
N ALA A 134 -13.96 -31.89 5.37
CA ALA A 134 -14.24 -31.24 4.08
C ALA A 134 -15.71 -31.40 3.63
N ARG A 135 -16.67 -31.41 4.57
CA ARG A 135 -18.11 -31.51 4.28
C ARG A 135 -18.68 -30.23 3.65
N GLY A 136 -17.93 -29.14 3.66
CA GLY A 136 -18.27 -27.89 2.97
C GLY A 136 -17.72 -27.85 1.53
N ARG A 137 -18.46 -27.19 0.63
CA ARG A 137 -17.98 -26.86 -0.72
C ARG A 137 -16.80 -25.88 -0.60
N ILE A 138 -15.62 -26.27 -1.08
CA ILE A 138 -14.45 -25.39 -1.11
C ILE A 138 -14.63 -24.41 -2.27
N VAL A 139 -14.84 -23.13 -1.95
CA VAL A 139 -14.84 -22.04 -2.93
C VAL A 139 -13.46 -21.41 -2.91
N VAL A 140 -12.86 -21.26 -4.09
CA VAL A 140 -11.51 -20.71 -4.26
C VAL A 140 -11.59 -19.64 -5.32
N ASP A 141 -11.38 -18.39 -4.91
CA ASP A 141 -11.42 -17.22 -5.77
C ASP A 141 -10.09 -16.47 -5.72
N LEU A 142 -9.77 -15.68 -6.75
CA LEU A 142 -8.58 -14.83 -6.72
C LEU A 142 -8.71 -13.78 -5.61
N ALA A 143 -7.69 -13.69 -4.76
CA ALA A 143 -7.71 -12.78 -3.62
C ALA A 143 -7.28 -11.37 -4.05
N PHE A 144 -8.21 -10.42 -4.00
CA PHE A 144 -7.95 -9.00 -4.24
C PHE A 144 -7.97 -8.21 -2.94
N GLY A 145 -6.95 -7.37 -2.72
CA GLY A 145 -6.92 -6.22 -1.80
C GLY A 145 -7.12 -6.44 -0.29
N ALA A 146 -8.22 -7.08 0.11
CA ALA A 146 -8.81 -7.09 1.45
C ALA A 146 -8.47 -8.33 2.30
N SER A 147 -7.57 -9.20 1.86
CA SER A 147 -7.29 -10.49 2.50
C SER A 147 -5.98 -10.55 3.29
N LYS A 148 -5.34 -9.42 3.57
CA LYS A 148 -3.97 -9.37 4.12
C LYS A 148 -3.79 -10.08 5.47
N ASP A 149 -4.85 -10.14 6.28
CA ASP A 149 -4.78 -10.67 7.65
C ASP A 149 -5.23 -12.14 7.76
N LEU A 150 -5.59 -12.76 6.62
CA LEU A 150 -5.97 -14.17 6.60
C LEU A 150 -4.73 -15.08 6.68
N PRO A 151 -4.85 -16.26 7.34
CA PRO A 151 -3.77 -17.24 7.40
C PRO A 151 -3.35 -17.68 5.99
N LEU A 152 -2.05 -17.71 5.74
CA LEU A 152 -1.46 -18.06 4.44
C LEU A 152 -0.98 -19.50 4.43
N ILE A 153 -1.48 -20.28 3.48
CA ILE A 153 -1.03 -21.63 3.16
C ILE A 153 -0.07 -21.53 1.97
N PRO A 154 1.22 -21.91 2.15
CA PRO A 154 2.24 -21.79 1.10
C PRO A 154 2.03 -22.74 -0.09
#